data_AF-A0A1H5L9K2-F1
#
_entry.id   AF-A0A1H5L9K2-F1
#
_cell.length_a   1.000
_cell.length_b   1.000
_cell.length_c   1.000
_cell.angle_alpha   90.00
_cell.angle_beta   90.00
_cell.angle_gamma   90.00
#
_symmetry.space_group_name_H-M   'P 1'
#
loop_
_entity.id
_entity.type
_entity.pdbx_description
1 polymer ?
#
loop_
_entity_poly.entity_id
_entity_poly.type
_entity_poly.pdbx_seq_one_letter_code
_entity_poly.pdbx_strand_id
1 'polypeptide(L)'
;MERPREAPRPVGGAAAGSVAVFVVATAAGAIARSGLAGSPVPVPGSPGVAEYFAAHPVQVLVSGAAALVAAAALAVLGVAFAMAMPLPARTRIAHWGAVVMLGVAGVGALVLAVLGSVLAPAGVQGVYTLTALAGGVLHVATLGLYLALLARSYAWSPAVRVLGAIAGWFAVACLLTIGVRELAAVTALAWVACLLWLVVAAHQVAFRQR
;
A
#
# COMPACT_ATOMS: atom_id res chain seq x y z
N MET A 1 12.69 -37.58 27.85
CA MET A 1 12.30 -37.19 26.48
C MET A 1 12.45 -35.68 26.35
N GLU A 2 13.59 -35.21 25.89
CA GLU A 2 13.76 -33.80 25.52
C GLU A 2 12.98 -33.55 24.22
N ARG A 3 12.05 -32.59 24.23
CA ARG A 3 11.42 -32.15 22.99
C ARG A 3 12.51 -31.51 22.12
N PRO A 4 12.63 -31.87 20.84
CA PRO A 4 13.56 -31.20 19.94
C PRO A 4 13.27 -29.70 19.94
N ARG A 5 14.32 -28.89 20.17
CA ARG A 5 14.23 -27.43 20.05
C ARG A 5 13.87 -27.10 18.60
N GLU A 6 12.61 -26.75 18.35
CA GLU A 6 12.20 -26.20 17.06
C GLU A 6 13.10 -24.97 16.78
N ALA A 7 13.79 -24.98 15.65
CA ALA A 7 14.56 -23.84 15.21
C ALA A 7 13.65 -22.59 15.16
N PRO A 8 14.13 -21.42 15.60
CA PRO A 8 13.34 -20.19 15.57
C PRO A 8 12.87 -19.93 14.14
N ARG A 9 11.54 -19.91 13.94
CA ARG A 9 10.96 -19.69 12.62
C ARG A 9 11.37 -18.29 12.13
N PRO A 10 11.86 -18.12 10.89
CA PRO A 10 12.40 -16.85 10.38
C PRO A 10 11.34 -15.74 10.13
N VAL A 11 10.22 -15.80 10.85
CA VAL A 11 9.04 -14.94 10.66
C VAL A 11 9.36 -13.48 10.98
N GLY A 12 10.19 -13.22 11.99
CA GLY A 12 10.65 -11.87 12.32
C GLY A 12 11.42 -11.19 11.20
N GLY A 13 12.37 -11.90 10.60
CA GLY A 13 13.15 -11.40 9.46
C GLY A 13 12.29 -11.17 8.23
N ALA A 14 11.35 -12.07 7.94
CA ALA A 14 10.40 -11.91 6.85
C ALA A 14 9.50 -10.67 7.02
N ALA A 15 8.98 -10.42 8.22
CA ALA A 15 8.17 -9.23 8.50
C ALA A 15 8.97 -7.93 8.35
N ALA A 16 10.18 -7.87 8.91
CA ALA A 16 11.04 -6.70 8.81
C ALA A 16 11.50 -6.43 7.36
N GLY A 17 11.92 -7.48 6.64
CA GLY A 17 12.34 -7.36 5.24
C GLY A 17 11.19 -6.93 4.33
N SER A 18 10.01 -7.55 4.48
CA SER A 18 8.85 -7.20 3.67
C SER A 18 8.32 -5.79 3.93
N VAL A 19 8.30 -5.31 5.19
CA VAL A 19 7.90 -3.92 5.46
C VAL A 19 8.91 -2.92 4.87
N ALA A 20 10.21 -3.22 4.92
CA ALA A 20 11.24 -2.38 4.33
C ALA A 20 11.07 -2.27 2.81
N VAL A 21 10.88 -3.42 2.13
CA VAL A 21 10.61 -3.44 0.69
C VAL A 21 9.33 -2.69 0.35
N PHE A 22 8.27 -2.88 1.14
CA PHE A 22 7.00 -2.18 0.94
C PHE A 22 7.15 -0.67 1.02
N VAL A 23 7.83 -0.16 2.07
CA VAL A 23 8.07 1.27 2.26
C VAL A 23 8.94 1.84 1.15
N VAL A 24 10.06 1.19 0.83
CA VAL A 24 11.00 1.64 -0.20
C VAL A 24 10.34 1.65 -1.58
N ALA A 25 9.62 0.59 -1.94
CA ALA A 25 8.93 0.52 -3.22
C ALA A 25 7.85 1.60 -3.33
N THR A 26 7.05 1.80 -2.28
CA THR A 26 6.00 2.84 -2.33
C THR A 26 6.62 4.25 -2.40
N ALA A 27 7.72 4.50 -1.70
CA ALA A 27 8.46 5.76 -1.79
C ALA A 27 9.07 5.97 -3.19
N ALA A 28 9.69 4.94 -3.79
CA ALA A 28 10.22 4.99 -5.14
C ALA A 28 9.14 5.31 -6.17
N GLY A 29 7.96 4.70 -6.05
CA GLY A 29 6.82 4.99 -6.92
C GLY A 29 6.25 6.41 -6.74
N ALA A 30 6.34 6.98 -5.54
CA ALA A 30 6.00 8.39 -5.30
C ALA A 30 7.01 9.33 -5.96
N ILE A 31 8.32 9.11 -5.74
CA ILE A 31 9.41 9.92 -6.29
C ILE A 31 9.41 9.89 -7.82
N ALA A 32 9.17 8.72 -8.43
CA ALA A 32 9.10 8.60 -9.88
C ALA A 32 8.02 9.52 -10.48
N ARG A 33 6.88 9.66 -9.79
CA ARG A 33 5.75 10.47 -10.25
C ARG A 33 5.89 11.96 -9.95
N SER A 34 6.47 12.35 -8.82
CA SER A 34 6.53 13.76 -8.40
C SER A 34 7.88 14.43 -8.65
N GLY A 35 8.99 13.69 -8.55
CA GLY A 35 10.35 14.24 -8.61
C GLY A 35 11.01 14.08 -9.98
N LEU A 36 10.85 12.93 -10.63
CA LEU A 36 11.52 12.63 -11.91
C LEU A 36 10.76 13.07 -13.15
N ALA A 37 9.45 13.35 -13.03
CA ALA A 37 8.65 13.85 -14.15
C ALA A 37 8.83 15.35 -14.39
N GLY A 38 9.32 16.12 -13.40
CA GLY A 38 9.46 17.58 -13.49
C GLY A 38 8.14 18.35 -13.73
N SER A 39 7.02 17.63 -13.75
CA SER A 39 5.69 18.09 -14.13
C SER A 39 4.68 17.53 -13.14
N PRO A 40 3.68 18.30 -12.70
CA PRO A 40 2.65 17.77 -11.81
C PRO A 40 1.84 16.70 -12.53
N VAL A 41 1.59 15.57 -11.85
CA VAL A 41 0.69 14.53 -12.37
C VAL A 41 -0.72 15.13 -12.52
N PRO A 42 -1.34 15.05 -13.71
CA PRO A 42 -2.67 15.61 -13.95
C PRO A 42 -3.72 14.91 -13.08
N VAL A 43 -4.76 15.63 -12.67
CA VAL A 43 -5.84 15.04 -11.86
C VAL A 43 -6.72 14.16 -12.76
N PRO A 44 -7.20 12.98 -12.30
CA PRO A 44 -8.15 12.19 -13.07
C PRO A 44 -9.38 13.03 -13.49
N GLY A 45 -9.70 13.02 -14.77
CA GLY A 45 -10.75 13.86 -15.32
C GLY A 45 -10.26 15.15 -15.99
N SER A 46 -9.00 15.58 -15.76
CA SER A 46 -8.50 16.83 -16.34
C SER A 46 -8.12 16.66 -17.83
N PRO A 47 -8.15 17.75 -18.61
CA PRO A 47 -7.46 17.78 -19.90
C PRO A 47 -5.95 17.56 -19.70
N GLY A 48 -5.23 17.12 -20.73
CA GLY A 48 -3.77 16.92 -20.65
C GLY A 48 -3.34 15.54 -20.15
N VAL A 49 -4.27 14.66 -19.74
CA VAL A 49 -3.95 13.33 -19.20
C VAL A 49 -3.26 12.46 -20.25
N ALA A 50 -3.79 12.40 -21.48
CA ALA A 50 -3.21 11.59 -22.55
C ALA A 50 -1.81 12.09 -22.93
N GLU A 51 -1.65 13.39 -23.04
CA GLU A 51 -0.38 14.06 -23.34
C GLU A 51 0.66 13.79 -22.26
N TYR A 52 0.26 13.84 -20.98
CA TYR A 52 1.15 13.53 -19.86
C TYR A 52 1.69 12.10 -19.92
N PHE A 53 0.81 11.11 -20.12
CA PHE A 53 1.20 9.70 -20.16
C PHE A 53 2.04 9.36 -21.40
N ALA A 54 1.81 10.05 -22.52
CA ALA A 54 2.66 9.95 -23.71
C ALA A 54 4.05 10.55 -23.48
N ALA A 55 4.16 11.63 -22.69
CA ALA A 55 5.42 12.32 -22.43
C ALA A 55 6.28 11.65 -21.33
N HIS A 56 5.68 10.89 -20.41
CA HIS A 56 6.38 10.33 -19.23
C HIS A 56 6.22 8.81 -19.05
N PRO A 57 6.38 7.98 -20.11
CA PRO A 57 6.12 6.55 -20.03
C PRO A 57 7.05 5.84 -19.06
N VAL A 58 8.32 6.27 -18.95
CA VAL A 58 9.33 5.65 -18.07
C VAL A 58 8.99 5.88 -16.60
N GLN A 59 8.62 7.11 -16.21
CA GLN A 59 8.24 7.43 -14.84
C GLN A 59 7.00 6.64 -14.41
N VAL A 60 6.04 6.52 -15.33
CA VAL A 60 4.80 5.76 -15.10
C VAL A 60 5.11 4.27 -14.98
N LEU A 61 6.00 3.73 -15.82
CA LEU A 61 6.47 2.34 -15.76
C LEU A 61 7.12 2.03 -14.40
N VAL A 62 8.06 2.89 -13.97
CA VAL A 62 8.74 2.75 -12.66
C VAL A 62 7.72 2.78 -11.53
N SER A 63 6.75 3.70 -11.57
CA SER A 63 5.72 3.78 -10.55
C SER A 63 4.83 2.53 -10.50
N GLY A 64 4.48 1.95 -11.66
CA GLY A 64 3.70 0.73 -11.77
C GLY A 64 4.46 -0.49 -11.25
N ALA A 65 5.72 -0.65 -11.66
CA ALA A 65 6.58 -1.72 -11.17
C ALA A 65 6.78 -1.64 -9.66
N ALA A 66 7.02 -0.43 -9.13
CA ALA A 66 7.17 -0.20 -7.71
C ALA A 66 5.89 -0.53 -6.92
N ALA A 67 4.70 -0.21 -7.45
CA ALA A 67 3.43 -0.61 -6.84
C ALA A 67 3.24 -2.14 -6.82
N LEU A 68 3.65 -2.86 -7.86
CA LEU A 68 3.60 -4.33 -7.86
C LEU A 68 4.56 -4.96 -6.85
N VAL A 69 5.79 -4.42 -6.76
CA VAL A 69 6.76 -4.85 -5.73
C VAL A 69 6.21 -4.59 -4.33
N ALA A 70 5.61 -3.41 -4.12
CA ALA A 70 4.96 -3.07 -2.87
C ALA A 70 3.79 -4.01 -2.55
N ALA A 71 2.96 -4.38 -3.54
CA ALA A 71 1.86 -5.33 -3.36
C ALA A 71 2.38 -6.74 -2.98
N ALA A 72 3.43 -7.22 -3.63
CA ALA A 72 4.06 -8.49 -3.31
C ALA A 72 4.69 -8.48 -1.91
N ALA A 73 5.38 -7.41 -1.55
CA ALA A 73 5.95 -7.22 -0.22
C ALA A 73 4.86 -7.18 0.86
N LEU A 74 3.75 -6.48 0.60
CA LEU A 74 2.61 -6.45 1.50
C LEU A 74 2.00 -7.85 1.67
N ALA A 75 1.83 -8.63 0.60
CA ALA A 75 1.34 -10.01 0.68
C ALA A 75 2.25 -10.90 1.56
N VAL A 76 3.57 -10.80 1.39
CA VAL A 76 4.54 -11.52 2.25
C VAL A 76 4.43 -11.07 3.70
N LEU A 77 4.26 -9.77 3.96
CA LEU A 77 4.07 -9.24 5.31
C LEU A 77 2.80 -9.80 5.98
N GLY A 78 1.70 -9.89 5.24
CA GLY A 78 0.47 -10.48 5.74
C GLY A 78 0.60 -11.95 6.11
N VAL A 79 1.32 -12.73 5.28
CA VAL A 79 1.67 -14.13 5.58
C VAL A 79 2.55 -14.21 6.84
N ALA A 80 3.58 -13.35 6.95
CA ALA A 80 4.45 -13.31 8.12
C ALA A 80 3.66 -13.02 9.41
N PHE A 81 2.75 -12.05 9.39
CA PHE A 81 1.88 -11.77 10.54
C PHE A 81 0.92 -12.91 10.86
N ALA A 82 0.33 -13.58 9.85
CA ALA A 82 -0.52 -14.74 10.07
C ALA A 82 0.23 -15.94 10.67
N MET A 83 1.53 -16.07 10.37
CA MET A 83 2.42 -17.09 10.95
C MET A 83 2.85 -16.72 12.37
N ALA A 84 3.01 -15.43 12.66
CA ALA A 84 3.39 -14.94 13.99
C ALA A 84 2.24 -14.96 15.00
N MET A 85 1.00 -14.77 14.54
CA MET A 85 -0.18 -14.71 15.42
C MET A 85 -1.46 -15.15 14.70
N PRO A 86 -2.44 -15.74 15.41
CA PRO A 86 -3.71 -16.11 14.82
C PRO A 86 -4.49 -14.86 14.38
N LEU A 87 -4.83 -14.80 13.09
CA LEU A 87 -5.60 -13.71 12.52
C LEU A 87 -7.02 -14.15 12.17
N PRO A 88 -8.06 -13.38 12.53
CA PRO A 88 -9.43 -13.68 12.15
C PRO A 88 -9.63 -13.47 10.64
N ALA A 89 -10.60 -14.17 10.04
CA ALA A 89 -10.84 -14.16 8.60
C ALA A 89 -11.02 -12.74 8.02
N ARG A 90 -11.76 -11.88 8.73
CA ARG A 90 -11.94 -10.46 8.36
C ARG A 90 -10.64 -9.68 8.18
N THR A 91 -9.62 -9.95 9.00
CA THR A 91 -8.32 -9.30 8.89
C THR A 91 -7.59 -9.77 7.64
N ARG A 92 -7.71 -11.06 7.28
CA ARG A 92 -7.15 -11.59 6.03
C ARG A 92 -7.84 -11.02 4.80
N ILE A 93 -9.17 -10.86 4.84
CA ILE A 93 -9.93 -10.25 3.74
C ILE A 93 -9.51 -8.80 3.54
N ALA A 94 -9.45 -8.00 4.61
CA ALA A 94 -8.99 -6.61 4.52
C ALA A 94 -7.55 -6.50 3.99
N HIS A 95 -6.67 -7.40 4.43
CA HIS A 95 -5.29 -7.50 3.94
C HIS A 95 -5.23 -7.75 2.43
N TRP A 96 -5.91 -8.78 1.95
CA TRP A 96 -5.96 -9.10 0.53
C TRP A 96 -6.61 -7.99 -0.28
N GLY A 97 -7.60 -7.29 0.26
CA GLY A 97 -8.15 -6.08 -0.34
C GLY A 97 -7.08 -5.03 -0.60
N ALA A 98 -6.22 -4.74 0.39
CA ALA A 98 -5.12 -3.78 0.23
C ALA A 98 -4.09 -4.23 -0.82
N VAL A 99 -3.73 -5.52 -0.83
CA VAL A 99 -2.82 -6.10 -1.82
C VAL A 99 -3.40 -6.00 -3.23
N VAL A 100 -4.66 -6.40 -3.43
CA VAL A 100 -5.34 -6.37 -4.72
C VAL A 100 -5.46 -4.94 -5.24
N MET A 101 -5.87 -3.98 -4.40
CA MET A 101 -5.98 -2.58 -4.81
C MET A 101 -4.63 -2.02 -5.28
N LEU A 102 -3.54 -2.33 -4.56
CA LEU A 102 -2.22 -1.89 -4.96
C LEU A 102 -1.72 -2.61 -6.24
N GLY A 103 -2.07 -3.89 -6.39
CA GLY A 103 -1.80 -4.67 -7.59
C GLY A 103 -2.53 -4.10 -8.82
N VAL A 104 -3.82 -3.78 -8.70
CA VAL A 104 -4.62 -3.13 -9.75
C VAL A 104 -4.00 -1.79 -10.14
N ALA A 105 -3.55 -1.00 -9.16
CA ALA A 105 -2.86 0.26 -9.43
C ALA A 105 -1.54 0.04 -10.20
N GLY A 106 -0.75 -0.96 -9.80
CA GLY A 106 0.49 -1.31 -10.48
C GLY A 106 0.26 -1.73 -11.93
N VAL A 107 -0.67 -2.67 -12.16
CA VAL A 107 -1.02 -3.13 -13.52
C VAL A 107 -1.56 -1.97 -14.36
N GLY A 108 -2.46 -1.15 -13.81
CA GLY A 108 -3.02 -0.01 -14.53
C GLY A 108 -1.96 1.02 -14.92
N ALA A 109 -0.99 1.29 -14.05
CA ALA A 109 0.16 2.13 -14.38
C ALA A 109 1.03 1.51 -15.49
N LEU A 110 1.29 0.20 -15.46
CA LEU A 110 2.02 -0.48 -16.55
C LEU A 110 1.27 -0.39 -17.88
N VAL A 111 -0.05 -0.57 -17.86
CA VAL A 111 -0.90 -0.40 -19.06
C VAL A 111 -0.78 1.02 -19.59
N LEU A 112 -0.82 2.05 -18.75
CA LEU A 112 -0.65 3.45 -19.17
C LEU A 112 0.74 3.72 -19.74
N ALA A 113 1.79 3.14 -19.14
CA ALA A 113 3.16 3.31 -19.61
C ALA A 113 3.40 2.67 -20.99
N VAL A 114 2.84 1.49 -21.22
CA VAL A 114 3.10 0.69 -22.44
C VAL A 114 2.11 1.04 -23.56
N LEU A 115 0.83 1.21 -23.21
CA LEU A 115 -0.26 1.37 -24.17
C LEU A 115 -0.83 2.79 -24.20
N GLY A 116 -0.38 3.70 -23.33
CA GLY A 116 -0.95 5.05 -23.22
C GLY A 116 -0.98 5.84 -24.54
N SER A 117 0.03 5.67 -25.39
CA SER A 117 0.13 6.36 -26.69
C SER A 117 -0.78 5.79 -27.78
N VAL A 118 -1.26 4.54 -27.63
CA VAL A 118 -2.13 3.86 -28.60
C VAL A 118 -3.58 3.77 -28.14
N LEU A 119 -3.84 3.99 -26.86
CA LEU A 119 -5.19 4.05 -26.32
C LEU A 119 -5.89 5.33 -26.76
N ALA A 120 -7.19 5.22 -27.06
CA ALA A 120 -8.04 6.39 -27.22
C ALA A 120 -8.05 7.22 -25.92
N PRO A 121 -8.27 8.55 -25.99
CA PRO A 121 -8.26 9.42 -24.79
C PRO A 121 -9.19 8.94 -23.67
N ALA A 122 -10.38 8.43 -24.02
CA ALA A 122 -11.31 7.84 -23.06
C ALA A 122 -10.75 6.58 -22.37
N GLY A 123 -9.97 5.77 -23.10
CA GLY A 123 -9.29 4.59 -22.56
C GLY A 123 -8.21 4.98 -21.56
N VAL A 124 -7.36 5.95 -21.90
CA VAL A 124 -6.34 6.49 -20.98
C VAL A 124 -7.01 7.02 -19.71
N GLN A 125 -8.09 7.80 -19.85
CA GLN A 125 -8.80 8.36 -18.70
C GLN A 125 -9.41 7.28 -17.80
N GLY A 126 -10.02 6.25 -18.39
CA GLY A 126 -10.61 5.14 -17.65
C GLY A 126 -9.56 4.38 -16.84
N VAL A 127 -8.45 3.99 -17.48
CA VAL A 127 -7.36 3.26 -16.82
C VAL A 127 -6.71 4.15 -15.75
N TYR A 128 -6.49 5.43 -16.03
CA TYR A 128 -5.91 6.35 -15.07
C TYR A 128 -6.80 6.57 -13.84
N THR A 129 -8.11 6.75 -14.04
CA THR A 129 -9.05 6.92 -12.94
C THR A 129 -9.09 5.68 -12.04
N LEU A 130 -9.16 4.49 -12.65
CA LEU A 130 -9.11 3.23 -11.91
C LEU A 130 -7.79 3.09 -11.12
N THR A 131 -6.67 3.37 -11.76
CA THR A 131 -5.33 3.32 -11.16
C THR A 131 -5.20 4.28 -9.98
N ALA A 132 -5.70 5.51 -10.13
CA ALA A 132 -5.66 6.54 -9.10
C ALA A 132 -6.55 6.19 -7.90
N LEU A 133 -7.76 5.66 -8.14
CA LEU A 133 -8.65 5.20 -7.07
C LEU A 133 -8.06 4.00 -6.33
N ALA A 134 -7.59 3.00 -7.08
CA ALA A 134 -7.04 1.77 -6.54
C ALA A 134 -5.77 2.05 -5.71
N GLY A 135 -4.78 2.76 -6.27
CA GLY A 135 -3.51 3.04 -5.60
C GLY A 135 -3.55 4.20 -4.59
N GLY A 136 -4.63 4.98 -4.61
CA GLY A 136 -4.90 6.05 -3.66
C GLY A 136 -5.89 5.61 -2.60
N VAL A 137 -7.08 6.19 -2.64
CA VAL A 137 -8.05 6.15 -1.54
C VAL A 137 -8.49 4.71 -1.19
N LEU A 138 -8.70 3.84 -2.18
CA LEU A 138 -9.18 2.48 -1.93
C LEU A 138 -8.10 1.60 -1.28
N HIS A 139 -6.85 1.67 -1.74
CA HIS A 139 -5.73 0.98 -1.09
C HIS A 139 -5.52 1.51 0.33
N VAL A 140 -5.51 2.83 0.53
CA VAL A 140 -5.31 3.42 1.86
C VAL A 140 -6.42 3.02 2.82
N ALA A 141 -7.69 3.03 2.37
CA ALA A 141 -8.82 2.63 3.20
C ALA A 141 -8.78 1.13 3.56
N THR A 142 -8.47 0.26 2.59
CA THR A 142 -8.37 -1.19 2.83
C THR A 142 -7.17 -1.54 3.71
N LEU A 143 -6.03 -0.86 3.52
CA LEU A 143 -4.87 -0.95 4.40
C LEU A 143 -5.22 -0.46 5.81
N GLY A 144 -5.93 0.66 5.93
CA GLY A 144 -6.42 1.20 7.19
C GLY A 144 -7.32 0.22 7.94
N LEU A 145 -8.27 -0.40 7.23
CA LEU A 145 -9.14 -1.43 7.80
C LEU A 145 -8.35 -2.64 8.27
N TYR A 146 -7.35 -3.08 7.49
CA TYR A 146 -6.44 -4.14 7.89
C TYR A 146 -5.71 -3.80 9.18
N LEU A 147 -5.13 -2.60 9.29
CA LEU A 147 -4.43 -2.12 10.49
C LEU A 147 -5.36 -2.02 11.70
N ALA A 148 -6.54 -1.42 11.55
CA ALA A 148 -7.51 -1.26 12.63
C ALA A 148 -7.96 -2.62 13.20
N LEU A 149 -8.08 -3.63 12.34
CA LEU A 149 -8.41 -5.00 12.76
C LEU A 149 -7.20 -5.71 13.37
N LEU A 150 -6.02 -5.57 12.77
CA LEU A 150 -4.79 -6.20 13.24
C LEU A 150 -4.36 -5.67 14.61
N ALA A 151 -4.52 -4.37 14.85
CA ALA A 151 -4.21 -3.69 16.11
C ALA A 151 -5.04 -4.19 17.30
N ARG A 152 -6.14 -4.93 17.06
CA ARG A 152 -6.93 -5.55 18.13
C ARG A 152 -6.25 -6.76 18.77
N SER A 153 -5.26 -7.36 18.10
CA SER A 153 -4.54 -8.52 18.62
C SER A 153 -3.84 -8.19 19.95
N TYR A 154 -3.92 -9.13 20.90
CA TYR A 154 -3.16 -9.06 22.16
C TYR A 154 -1.66 -9.34 21.96
N ALA A 155 -1.28 -9.75 20.75
CA ALA A 155 0.11 -9.79 20.32
C ALA A 155 0.67 -8.38 20.05
N TRP A 156 0.19 -7.32 20.67
CA TRP A 156 0.76 -5.97 20.53
C TRP A 156 0.81 -5.30 21.90
N SER A 157 1.84 -4.49 22.13
CA SER A 157 1.85 -3.63 23.32
C SER A 157 0.64 -2.67 23.30
N PRO A 158 0.08 -2.26 24.45
CA PRO A 158 -1.08 -1.37 24.50
C PRO A 158 -0.95 -0.12 23.63
N ALA A 159 0.22 0.54 23.64
CA ALA A 159 0.49 1.73 22.82
C ALA A 159 0.35 1.44 21.32
N VAL A 160 0.96 0.36 20.83
CA VAL A 160 0.87 -0.05 19.41
C VAL A 160 -0.57 -0.37 19.00
N ARG A 161 -1.38 -0.95 19.90
CA ARG A 161 -2.80 -1.22 19.61
C ARG A 161 -3.59 0.07 19.39
N VAL A 162 -3.40 1.05 20.27
CA VAL A 162 -4.09 2.34 20.19
C VAL A 162 -3.65 3.10 18.94
N LEU A 163 -2.34 3.22 18.71
CA LEU A 163 -1.82 3.90 17.53
C LEU A 163 -2.29 3.24 16.22
N GLY A 164 -2.37 1.91 16.18
CA GLY A 164 -2.83 1.17 15.02
C GLY A 164 -4.31 1.34 14.75
N ALA A 165 -5.13 1.38 15.80
CA ALA A 165 -6.55 1.70 15.68
C ALA A 165 -6.76 3.13 15.16
N ILE A 166 -6.02 4.11 15.69
CA ILE A 166 -6.11 5.51 15.26
C ILE A 166 -5.69 5.64 13.79
N ALA A 167 -4.49 5.16 13.43
CA ALA A 167 -3.99 5.21 12.06
C ALA A 167 -4.92 4.47 11.09
N GLY A 168 -5.42 3.30 11.51
CA GLY A 168 -6.33 2.48 10.71
C GLY A 168 -7.67 3.16 10.43
N TRP A 169 -8.34 3.67 11.46
CA TRP A 169 -9.61 4.37 11.29
C TRP A 169 -9.46 5.71 10.57
N PHE A 170 -8.37 6.42 10.80
CA PHE A 170 -8.04 7.63 10.06
C PHE A 170 -7.88 7.35 8.55
N ALA A 171 -7.24 6.25 8.18
CA ALA A 171 -7.12 5.81 6.80
C ALA A 171 -8.46 5.32 6.20
N VAL A 172 -9.32 4.66 6.97
CA VAL A 172 -10.69 4.34 6.50
C VAL A 172 -11.52 5.60 6.26
N ALA A 173 -11.42 6.60 7.15
CA ALA A 173 -12.10 7.88 7.00
C ALA A 173 -11.69 8.64 5.73
N CYS A 174 -10.54 8.31 5.13
CA CYS A 174 -10.14 8.86 3.84
C CYS A 174 -11.09 8.49 2.69
N LEU A 175 -12.00 7.51 2.84
CA LEU A 175 -13.05 7.29 1.84
C LEU A 175 -13.90 8.55 1.57
N LEU A 176 -13.99 9.46 2.55
CA LEU A 176 -14.66 10.75 2.38
C LEU A 176 -14.00 11.65 1.33
N THR A 177 -12.71 11.42 1.00
CA THR A 177 -11.99 12.20 -0.02
C THR A 177 -12.46 11.89 -1.44
N ILE A 178 -13.22 10.80 -1.65
CA ILE A 178 -13.88 10.52 -2.93
C ILE A 178 -14.90 11.61 -3.25
N GLY A 179 -15.63 12.09 -2.23
CA GLY A 179 -16.62 13.17 -2.38
C GLY A 179 -16.02 14.57 -2.27
N VAL A 180 -14.89 14.72 -1.59
CA VAL A 180 -14.28 16.03 -1.29
C VAL A 180 -12.80 16.01 -1.68
N ARG A 181 -12.52 16.43 -2.93
CA ARG A 181 -11.16 16.39 -3.51
C ARG A 181 -10.13 17.22 -2.75
N GLU A 182 -10.56 18.27 -2.05
CA GLU A 182 -9.68 19.14 -1.24
C GLU A 182 -8.99 18.38 -0.10
N LEU A 183 -9.54 17.23 0.31
CA LEU A 183 -8.98 16.40 1.37
C LEU A 183 -7.89 15.44 0.87
N ALA A 184 -7.40 15.56 -0.37
CA ALA A 184 -6.37 14.67 -0.91
C ALA A 184 -5.10 14.58 -0.02
N ALA A 185 -4.71 15.67 0.63
CA ALA A 185 -3.59 15.70 1.58
C ALA A 185 -3.83 14.78 2.80
N VAL A 186 -5.09 14.62 3.22
CA VAL A 186 -5.49 13.73 4.32
C VAL A 186 -5.19 12.28 3.98
N THR A 187 -5.43 11.86 2.73
CA THR A 187 -5.11 10.50 2.27
C THR A 187 -3.61 10.22 2.32
N ALA A 188 -2.76 11.20 1.98
CA ALA A 188 -1.31 11.07 2.10
C ALA A 188 -0.86 10.94 3.56
N LEU A 189 -1.40 11.78 4.46
CA LEU A 189 -1.10 11.70 5.90
C LEU A 189 -1.53 10.37 6.51
N ALA A 190 -2.71 9.88 6.15
CA ALA A 190 -3.21 8.60 6.64
C ALA A 190 -2.37 7.43 6.14
N TRP A 191 -1.95 7.47 4.88
CA TRP A 191 -1.02 6.50 4.32
C TRP A 191 0.32 6.47 5.08
N VAL A 192 0.92 7.64 5.34
CA VAL A 192 2.16 7.74 6.14
C VAL A 192 1.96 7.17 7.55
N ALA A 193 0.84 7.48 8.21
CA ALA A 193 0.51 6.92 9.51
C ALA A 193 0.41 5.37 9.47
N CYS A 194 -0.18 4.80 8.41
CA CYS A 194 -0.21 3.36 8.20
C CYS A 194 1.20 2.77 8.04
N LEU A 195 2.06 3.40 7.25
CA LEU A 195 3.45 2.94 7.06
C LEU A 195 4.24 2.94 8.37
N LEU A 196 4.17 4.04 9.12
CA LEU A 196 4.87 4.17 10.40
C LEU A 196 4.40 3.08 11.37
N TRP A 197 3.10 2.83 11.43
CA TRP A 197 2.57 1.77 12.28
C TRP A 197 3.07 0.38 11.86
N LEU A 198 3.07 0.07 10.56
CA LEU A 198 3.56 -1.21 10.04
C LEU A 198 5.04 -1.43 10.35
N VAL A 199 5.88 -0.38 10.28
CA VAL A 199 7.29 -0.45 10.66
C VAL A 199 7.43 -0.82 12.14
N VAL A 200 6.68 -0.17 13.02
CA VAL A 200 6.69 -0.48 14.46
C VAL A 200 6.18 -1.89 14.73
N ALA A 201 5.10 -2.32 14.05
CA ALA A 201 4.54 -3.66 14.20
C ALA A 201 5.52 -4.75 13.73
N ALA A 202 6.14 -4.57 12.56
CA ALA A 202 7.14 -5.49 12.04
C ALA A 202 8.37 -5.57 12.95
N HIS A 203 8.81 -4.43 13.50
CA HIS A 203 9.86 -4.39 14.50
C HIS A 203 9.48 -5.20 15.75
N GLN A 204 8.29 -5.02 16.31
CA GLN A 204 7.84 -5.82 17.47
C GLN A 204 7.81 -7.33 17.17
N VAL A 205 7.39 -7.74 15.96
CA VAL A 205 7.42 -9.15 15.55
C VAL A 205 8.85 -9.67 15.44
N ALA A 206 9.77 -8.87 14.89
CA ALA A 206 11.18 -9.25 14.73
C ALA A 206 11.90 -9.45 16.08
N PHE A 207 11.61 -8.61 17.07
CA PHE A 207 12.32 -8.62 18.36
C PHE A 207 11.63 -9.43 19.47
N ARG A 208 10.38 -9.88 19.28
CA ARG A 208 9.74 -10.82 20.23
C ARG A 208 10.27 -12.25 20.15
N GLN A 209 10.98 -12.59 19.08
CA GLN A 209 11.49 -13.96 18.86
C GLN A 209 12.91 -14.16 19.41
N ARG A 210 13.45 -13.17 20.12
CA ARG A 210 14.73 -13.23 20.82
C ARG A 210 14.48 -13.24 22.32
#